data_AF-A0A1D3TUK4-F1
#
_entry.id   AF-A0A1D3TUK4-F1
#
_cell.length_a   1.000
_cell.length_b   1.000
_cell.length_c   1.000
_cell.angle_alpha   90.00
_cell.angle_beta   90.00
_cell.angle_gamma   90.00
#
_symmetry.space_group_name_H-M   'P 1'
#
loop_
_entity.id
_entity.type
_entity.pdbx_description
1 polymer ?
#
loop_
_entity_poly.entity_id
_entity_poly.type
_entity_poly.pdbx_seq_one_letter_code
_entity_poly.pdbx_strand_id
1 'polypeptide(L)'
;MLGDNIKTLRKQKGISQEELATRIHVVRQTVSKWEKNLSVPDAAMLQKIAEELDASVNELLGAEIRLEEDRNEIAEQLVRINEQLAVKNRRTYTAIKTIAIVVAVLVLFRIGLLIAGISLYSSSNKKEYAVTISMDVENPVYTEDDVNDAVDVVVRHFNKNFKGCDLKEINYDEAYSSECSEDWVKQYDAEEAVVLTSSFTTDSKGGDGSFSPNETYDNWQWILTRSGSGKWTLHTWGY
;
A
#
# COMPACT_ATOMS: atom_id res chain seq x y z
N MET A 1 13.14 -47.54 54.21
CA MET A 1 12.40 -46.31 53.83
C MET A 1 11.24 -46.07 54.78
N LEU A 2 10.11 -46.80 54.69
CA LEU A 2 8.97 -46.60 55.62
C LEU A 2 9.32 -46.86 57.10
N GLY A 3 9.95 -48.00 57.43
CA GLY A 3 10.32 -48.31 58.82
C GLY A 3 11.30 -47.31 59.43
N ASP A 4 12.22 -46.79 58.62
CA ASP A 4 13.19 -45.79 59.04
C ASP A 4 12.53 -44.42 59.27
N ASN A 5 11.55 -44.05 58.45
CA ASN A 5 10.76 -42.83 58.60
C ASN A 5 9.91 -42.87 59.87
N ILE A 6 9.20 -43.98 60.12
CA ILE A 6 8.42 -44.19 61.36
C ILE A 6 9.33 -44.02 62.58
N LYS A 7 10.51 -44.66 62.56
CA LYS A 7 11.47 -44.59 63.66
C LYS A 7 12.02 -43.18 63.87
N THR A 8 12.27 -42.45 62.78
CA THR A 8 12.81 -41.09 62.80
C THR A 8 11.79 -40.11 63.38
N LEU A 9 10.58 -40.11 62.83
CA LEU A 9 9.48 -39.26 63.30
C LEU A 9 9.10 -39.57 64.76
N ARG A 10 9.05 -40.85 65.15
CA ARG A 10 8.83 -41.25 66.54
C ARG A 10 9.88 -40.67 67.49
N LYS A 11 11.16 -40.74 67.11
CA LYS A 11 12.26 -40.18 67.89
C LYS A 11 12.21 -38.66 67.96
N GLN A 12 11.81 -37.99 66.88
CA GLN A 12 11.62 -36.52 66.86
C GLN A 12 10.51 -36.08 67.81
N LYS A 13 9.43 -36.86 67.90
CA LYS A 13 8.34 -36.65 68.87
C LYS A 13 8.71 -37.06 70.31
N GLY A 14 9.89 -37.64 70.52
CA GLY A 14 10.43 -37.97 71.85
C GLY A 14 9.77 -39.15 72.54
N ILE A 15 8.94 -39.94 71.85
CA ILE A 15 8.20 -41.07 72.43
C ILE A 15 8.89 -42.41 72.14
N SER A 16 8.73 -43.39 73.02
CA SER A 16 9.24 -44.76 72.89
C SER A 16 8.38 -45.64 71.98
N GLN A 17 8.89 -46.81 71.60
CA GLN A 17 8.11 -47.79 70.81
C GLN A 17 6.86 -48.28 71.58
N GLU A 18 6.94 -48.37 72.91
CA GLU A 18 5.82 -48.77 73.75
C GLU A 18 4.73 -47.70 73.79
N GLU A 19 5.13 -46.43 73.90
CA GLU A 19 4.21 -45.29 73.90
C GLU A 19 3.52 -45.13 72.55
N LEU A 20 4.25 -45.22 71.44
CA LEU A 20 3.64 -45.18 70.10
C LEU A 20 2.64 -46.34 69.92
N ALA A 21 3.01 -47.56 70.34
CA ALA A 21 2.15 -48.73 70.27
C ALA A 21 0.87 -48.56 71.08
N THR A 22 0.98 -48.00 72.29
CA THR A 22 -0.15 -47.71 73.17
C THR A 22 -1.13 -46.73 72.53
N ARG A 23 -0.61 -45.65 71.94
CA ARG A 23 -1.42 -44.57 71.35
C ARG A 23 -2.17 -44.99 70.08
N ILE A 24 -1.58 -45.88 69.27
CA ILE A 24 -2.22 -46.41 68.06
C ILE A 24 -2.92 -47.77 68.27
N HIS A 25 -3.02 -48.22 69.53
CA HIS A 25 -3.68 -49.46 69.96
C HIS A 25 -3.12 -50.75 69.33
N VAL A 26 -1.79 -50.90 69.34
CA VAL A 26 -1.10 -52.13 68.94
C VAL A 26 -0.09 -52.57 70.01
N VAL A 27 0.44 -53.79 69.89
CA VAL A 27 1.52 -54.25 70.77
C VAL A 27 2.88 -53.69 70.30
N ARG A 28 3.78 -53.39 71.25
CA ARG A 28 5.14 -52.88 70.93
C ARG A 28 5.89 -53.70 69.90
N GLN A 29 5.71 -55.03 69.91
CA GLN A 29 6.33 -55.93 68.93
C GLN A 29 5.95 -55.57 67.49
N THR A 30 4.72 -55.12 67.26
CA THR A 30 4.22 -54.70 65.95
C THR A 30 4.96 -53.46 65.46
N VAL A 31 5.08 -52.43 66.31
CA VAL A 31 5.87 -51.22 66.01
C VAL A 31 7.34 -51.58 65.76
N SER A 32 7.93 -52.47 66.56
CA SER A 32 9.30 -52.92 66.33
C SER A 32 9.48 -53.68 65.01
N LYS A 33 8.46 -54.42 64.53
CA LYS A 33 8.53 -55.10 63.24
C LYS A 33 8.45 -54.09 62.10
N TRP A 34 7.58 -53.07 62.20
CA TRP A 34 7.52 -51.98 61.22
C TRP A 34 8.83 -51.19 61.14
N GLU A 35 9.39 -50.78 62.29
CA GLU A 35 10.67 -50.05 62.32
C GLU A 35 11.87 -50.87 61.83
N LYS A 36 11.77 -52.20 61.85
CA LYS A 36 12.80 -53.12 61.31
C LYS A 36 12.50 -53.56 59.88
N ASN A 37 11.44 -53.04 59.25
CA ASN A 37 10.94 -53.44 57.93
C ASN A 37 10.61 -54.95 57.83
N LEU A 38 10.28 -55.60 58.96
CA LEU A 38 9.89 -57.02 59.02
C LEU A 38 8.39 -57.24 58.75
N SER A 39 7.60 -56.19 58.84
CA SER A 39 6.19 -56.13 58.42
C SER A 39 5.88 -54.71 57.97
N VAL A 40 4.71 -54.51 57.34
CA VAL A 40 4.25 -53.20 56.88
C VAL A 40 2.89 -52.90 57.54
N PRO A 41 2.65 -51.68 58.03
CA PRO A 41 1.32 -51.28 58.51
C PRO A 41 0.33 -51.21 57.34
N ASP A 42 -0.93 -51.55 57.57
CA ASP A 42 -1.98 -51.37 56.57
C ASP A 42 -2.34 -49.88 56.38
N ALA A 43 -3.23 -49.59 55.42
CA ALA A 43 -3.62 -48.21 55.10
C ALA A 43 -4.30 -47.46 56.26
N ALA A 44 -5.05 -48.16 57.12
CA ALA A 44 -5.70 -47.55 58.28
C ALA A 44 -4.67 -47.23 59.37
N MET A 45 -3.70 -48.12 59.55
CA MET A 45 -2.62 -47.95 60.50
C MET A 45 -1.61 -46.89 60.05
N LEU A 46 -1.35 -46.77 58.75
CA LEU A 46 -0.55 -45.68 58.19
C LEU A 46 -1.13 -44.30 58.52
N GLN A 47 -2.46 -44.14 58.43
CA GLN A 47 -3.14 -42.89 58.81
C GLN A 47 -2.98 -42.61 60.31
N LYS A 48 -3.20 -43.61 61.17
CA LYS A 48 -3.03 -43.46 62.62
C LYS A 48 -1.59 -43.12 63.02
N ILE A 49 -0.61 -43.72 62.36
CA ILE A 49 0.80 -43.41 62.57
C ILE A 49 1.11 -41.98 62.10
N ALA A 50 0.51 -41.54 60.98
CA ALA A 50 0.69 -40.19 60.45
C ALA A 50 0.16 -39.15 61.44
N GLU A 51 -1.08 -39.33 61.88
CA GLU A 51 -1.74 -38.50 62.89
C GLU A 51 -0.96 -38.48 64.21
N GLU A 52 -0.56 -39.64 64.72
CA GLU A 52 0.16 -39.71 66.00
C GLU A 52 1.59 -39.20 65.90
N LEU A 53 2.19 -39.09 64.72
CA LEU A 53 3.55 -38.55 64.54
C LEU A 53 3.56 -37.13 63.97
N ASP A 54 2.40 -36.46 63.89
CA ASP A 54 2.22 -35.13 63.31
C ASP A 54 2.81 -35.00 61.89
N ALA A 55 2.66 -36.05 61.08
CA ALA A 55 3.16 -36.14 59.71
C ALA A 55 2.03 -36.54 58.74
N SER A 56 2.24 -36.31 57.45
CA SER A 56 1.39 -36.82 56.38
C SER A 56 1.76 -38.27 56.01
N VAL A 57 0.80 -39.03 55.47
CA VAL A 57 1.07 -40.38 54.94
C VAL A 57 2.14 -40.35 53.84
N ASN A 58 2.21 -39.27 53.05
CA ASN A 58 3.24 -39.08 52.03
C ASN A 58 4.65 -38.96 52.63
N GLU A 59 4.81 -38.22 53.73
CA GLU A 59 6.08 -38.12 54.46
C GLU A 59 6.49 -39.46 55.07
N LEU A 60 5.55 -40.24 55.63
CA LEU A 60 5.82 -41.59 56.13
C LEU A 60 6.34 -42.51 55.02
N LEU A 61 5.73 -42.46 53.84
CA LEU A 61 6.10 -43.27 52.69
C LEU A 61 7.35 -42.76 51.96
N GLY A 62 7.88 -41.58 52.32
CA GLY A 62 9.05 -40.99 51.70
C GLY A 62 8.77 -40.43 50.31
N ALA A 63 7.52 -40.04 50.01
CA ALA A 63 7.22 -39.29 48.82
C ALA A 63 7.78 -37.86 48.98
N GLU A 64 8.93 -37.59 48.34
CA GLU A 64 9.49 -36.25 48.23
C GLU A 64 8.40 -35.28 47.73
N ILE A 65 8.12 -34.22 48.49
CA ILE A 65 7.30 -33.11 48.02
C ILE A 65 8.13 -32.35 46.96
N ARG A 66 8.10 -32.81 45.71
CA ARG A 66 8.72 -32.16 44.53
C ARG A 66 7.87 -31.03 43.93
N LEU A 67 6.75 -30.68 44.55
CA LEU A 67 5.77 -29.75 43.97
C LEU A 67 6.21 -28.27 43.97
N GLU A 68 7.18 -27.89 44.80
CA GLU A 68 7.64 -26.49 44.93
C GLU A 68 8.77 -26.15 43.95
N GLU A 69 9.74 -27.05 43.75
CA GLU A 69 10.87 -26.83 42.84
C GLU A 69 10.43 -26.82 41.36
N ASP A 70 9.59 -27.76 40.93
CA ASP A 70 9.09 -27.83 39.55
C ASP A 70 8.24 -26.60 39.16
N ARG A 71 7.42 -26.07 40.09
CA ARG A 71 6.59 -24.89 39.80
C ARG A 71 7.41 -23.62 39.62
N ASN A 72 8.45 -23.43 40.42
CA ASN A 72 9.33 -22.28 40.29
C ASN A 72 10.16 -22.36 39.01
N GLU A 73 10.69 -23.53 38.64
CA GLU A 73 11.41 -23.68 37.36
C GLU A 73 10.52 -23.39 36.14
N ILE A 74 9.28 -23.90 36.14
CA ILE A 74 8.33 -23.65 35.05
C ILE A 74 7.97 -22.15 34.98
N ALA A 75 7.72 -21.51 36.13
CA ALA A 75 7.44 -20.08 36.18
C ALA A 75 8.62 -19.24 35.66
N GLU A 76 9.85 -19.57 36.06
CA GLU A 76 11.06 -18.91 35.55
C GLU A 76 11.27 -19.14 34.05
N GLN A 77 10.99 -20.34 33.54
CA GLN A 77 11.04 -20.63 32.11
C GLN A 77 10.02 -19.79 31.32
N LEU A 78 8.79 -19.65 31.83
CA LEU A 78 7.75 -18.81 31.21
C LEU A 78 8.14 -17.33 31.17
N VAL A 79 8.71 -16.80 32.26
CA VAL A 79 9.21 -15.42 32.30
C VAL A 79 10.32 -15.23 31.26
N ARG A 80 11.31 -16.14 31.21
CA ARG A 80 12.39 -16.09 30.21
C ARG A 80 11.87 -16.14 28.78
N ILE A 81 10.88 -17.00 28.50
CA ILE A 81 10.27 -17.08 27.16
C ILE A 81 9.57 -15.76 26.81
N ASN A 82 8.79 -15.19 27.72
CA ASN A 82 8.11 -13.91 27.49
C ASN A 82 9.09 -12.75 27.27
N GLU A 83 10.19 -12.68 28.02
CA GLU A 83 11.24 -11.69 27.82
C GLU A 83 11.90 -11.84 26.44
N GLN A 84 12.21 -13.08 26.03
CA GLN A 84 12.78 -13.35 24.71
C GLN A 84 11.82 -12.99 23.57
N LEU A 85 10.52 -13.28 23.74
CA LEU A 85 9.48 -12.91 22.77
C LEU A 85 9.34 -11.39 22.68
N ALA A 86 9.34 -10.66 23.80
CA ALA A 86 9.27 -9.21 23.81
C ALA A 86 10.44 -8.57 23.05
N VAL A 87 11.67 -9.08 23.27
CA VAL A 87 12.87 -8.61 22.56
C VAL A 87 12.81 -8.93 21.07
N LYS A 88 12.42 -10.15 20.68
CA LYS A 88 12.29 -10.53 19.27
C LYS A 88 11.20 -9.72 18.57
N ASN A 89 10.03 -9.55 19.19
CA ASN A 89 8.90 -8.83 18.62
C ASN A 89 9.25 -7.38 18.28
N ARG A 90 10.03 -6.71 19.15
CA ARG A 90 10.53 -5.34 18.89
C ARG A 90 11.45 -5.25 17.67
N ARG A 91 12.33 -6.24 17.48
CA ARG A 91 13.23 -6.31 16.31
C ARG A 91 12.44 -6.56 15.02
N THR A 92 11.48 -7.48 15.05
CA THR A 92 10.63 -7.81 13.90
C THR A 92 9.81 -6.60 13.45
N TYR A 93 9.19 -5.88 14.38
CA TYR A 93 8.39 -4.69 14.05
C TYR A 93 9.26 -3.58 13.43
N THR A 94 10.47 -3.38 13.95
CA THR A 94 11.41 -2.38 13.42
C THR A 94 11.86 -2.74 12.00
N ALA A 95 12.20 -4.01 11.75
CA ALA A 95 12.60 -4.49 10.42
C ALA A 95 11.45 -4.42 9.39
N ILE A 96 10.24 -4.81 9.77
CA ILE A 96 9.07 -4.71 8.88
C ILE A 96 8.79 -3.24 8.54
N LYS A 97 8.88 -2.33 9.52
CA LYS A 97 8.70 -0.89 9.30
C LYS A 97 9.73 -0.32 8.33
N THR A 98 11.01 -0.67 8.47
CA THR A 98 12.05 -0.19 7.55
C THR A 98 11.85 -0.73 6.14
N ILE A 99 11.50 -2.01 5.99
CA ILE A 99 11.18 -2.62 4.69
C ILE A 99 9.98 -1.91 4.05
N ALA A 100 8.91 -1.64 4.81
CA ALA A 100 7.73 -0.96 4.29
C ALA A 100 8.04 0.45 3.78
N ILE A 101 8.90 1.20 4.49
CA ILE A 101 9.36 2.52 4.05
C ILE A 101 10.16 2.43 2.74
N VAL A 102 11.09 1.47 2.64
CA VAL A 102 11.89 1.27 1.42
C VAL A 102 11.00 0.92 0.24
N VAL A 103 10.02 0.02 0.42
CA VAL A 103 9.05 -0.35 -0.62
C VAL A 103 8.23 0.87 -1.05
N ALA A 104 7.75 1.68 -0.10
CA ALA A 104 7.00 2.90 -0.41
C ALA A 104 7.83 3.90 -1.25
N VAL A 105 9.10 4.11 -0.90
CA VAL A 105 10.01 4.97 -1.67
C VAL A 105 10.22 4.45 -3.09
N LEU A 106 10.40 3.15 -3.27
CA LEU A 106 10.54 2.54 -4.60
C LEU A 106 9.27 2.71 -5.45
N VAL A 107 8.09 2.58 -4.85
CA VAL A 107 6.81 2.82 -5.54
C VAL A 107 6.69 4.27 -5.98
N LEU A 108 6.98 5.23 -5.09
CA LEU A 108 6.94 6.66 -5.41
C LEU A 108 7.93 7.02 -6.52
N PHE A 109 9.13 6.45 -6.50
CA PHE A 109 10.12 6.64 -7.56
C PHE A 109 9.61 6.14 -8.92
N ARG A 110 8.98 4.96 -8.96
CA ARG A 110 8.37 4.42 -10.19
C ARG A 110 7.26 5.32 -10.74
N ILE A 111 6.41 5.87 -9.86
CA ILE A 111 5.37 6.83 -10.25
C ILE A 111 6.00 8.09 -10.85
N GLY A 112 7.08 8.61 -10.24
CA GLY A 112 7.81 9.75 -10.78
C GLY A 112 8.36 9.50 -12.19
N LEU A 113 8.93 8.32 -12.44
CA LEU A 113 9.41 7.94 -13.77
C LEU A 113 8.28 7.85 -14.81
N LEU A 114 7.11 7.35 -14.43
CA LEU A 114 5.96 7.30 -15.33
C LEU A 114 5.48 8.70 -15.71
N ILE A 115 5.36 9.60 -14.72
CA ILE A 115 4.94 10.99 -14.96
C ILE A 115 5.97 11.70 -15.86
N ALA A 116 7.26 11.55 -15.57
CA ALA A 116 8.32 12.11 -16.41
C ALA A 116 8.26 11.57 -17.85
N GLY A 117 8.01 10.26 -18.02
CA GLY A 117 7.82 9.65 -19.33
C GLY A 117 6.64 10.23 -20.10
N ILE A 118 5.49 10.42 -19.46
CA ILE A 118 4.31 11.04 -20.08
C ILE A 118 4.61 12.50 -20.48
N SER A 119 5.27 13.25 -19.61
CA SER A 119 5.65 14.64 -19.90
C SER A 119 6.61 14.75 -21.08
N LEU A 120 7.62 13.88 -21.15
CA LEU A 120 8.58 13.83 -22.26
C LEU A 120 7.90 13.39 -23.56
N TYR A 121 7.01 12.41 -23.50
CA TYR A 121 6.22 11.97 -24.66
C TYR A 121 5.32 13.10 -25.18
N SER A 122 4.61 13.79 -24.29
CA SER A 122 3.79 14.95 -24.66
C SER A 122 4.61 16.11 -25.24
N SER A 123 5.85 16.29 -24.78
CA SER A 123 6.76 17.31 -25.31
C SER A 123 7.31 16.92 -26.69
N SER A 124 7.61 15.63 -26.91
CA SER A 124 8.14 15.13 -28.18
C SER A 124 7.10 15.07 -29.29
N ASN A 125 5.81 14.98 -28.96
CA ASN A 125 4.72 14.89 -29.93
C ASN A 125 4.03 16.23 -30.24
N LYS A 126 4.52 17.36 -29.72
CA LYS A 126 4.10 18.66 -30.22
C LYS A 126 4.69 18.81 -31.63
N LYS A 127 3.86 18.61 -32.65
CA LYS A 127 4.18 19.02 -34.01
C LYS A 127 4.47 20.52 -33.97
N GLU A 128 5.69 20.90 -34.32
CA GLU A 128 6.15 22.29 -34.32
C GLU A 128 5.68 22.92 -35.64
N TYR A 129 4.53 23.58 -35.61
CA TYR A 129 4.05 24.45 -36.68
C TYR A 129 4.20 25.90 -36.23
N ALA A 130 4.52 26.79 -37.17
CA ALA A 130 4.58 28.22 -36.91
C ALA A 130 3.16 28.80 -36.86
N VAL A 131 2.90 29.74 -35.97
CA VAL A 131 1.67 30.54 -35.97
C VAL A 131 2.08 32.00 -36.16
N THR A 132 1.60 32.63 -37.23
CA THR A 132 1.83 34.05 -37.52
C THR A 132 0.52 34.80 -37.42
N ILE A 133 0.47 35.83 -36.58
CA ILE A 133 -0.71 36.67 -36.40
C ILE A 133 -0.34 38.09 -36.81
N SER A 134 -0.95 38.56 -37.91
CA SER A 134 -0.81 39.91 -38.48
C SER A 134 -2.10 40.68 -38.24
N MET A 135 -2.12 41.53 -37.21
CA MET A 135 -3.29 42.31 -36.77
C MET A 135 -3.08 43.80 -37.05
N ASP A 136 -4.17 44.55 -37.23
CA ASP A 136 -4.09 46.01 -37.20
C ASP A 136 -3.64 46.49 -35.82
N VAL A 137 -2.67 47.40 -35.78
CA VAL A 137 -2.04 47.87 -34.54
C VAL A 137 -2.93 48.87 -33.80
N GLU A 138 -3.76 49.63 -34.52
CA GLU A 138 -4.55 50.73 -33.95
C GLU A 138 -5.98 50.30 -33.61
N ASN A 139 -6.59 49.45 -34.45
CA ASN A 139 -7.97 49.00 -34.24
C ASN A 139 -8.18 47.56 -34.71
N PRO A 140 -7.70 46.57 -33.94
CA PRO A 140 -7.85 45.18 -34.30
C PRO A 140 -9.30 44.73 -34.26
N VAL A 141 -9.70 43.91 -35.22
CA VAL A 141 -11.06 43.36 -35.33
C VAL A 141 -11.30 42.28 -34.28
N TYR A 142 -10.29 41.45 -34.02
CA TYR A 142 -10.31 40.39 -33.02
C TYR A 142 -9.19 40.58 -32.01
N THR A 143 -9.28 39.96 -30.84
CA THR A 143 -8.13 39.90 -29.92
C THR A 143 -7.19 38.75 -30.31
N GLU A 144 -5.94 38.79 -29.84
CA GLU A 144 -5.00 37.68 -30.06
C GLU A 144 -5.55 36.36 -29.48
N ASP A 145 -6.24 36.42 -28.35
CA ASP A 145 -6.91 35.26 -27.74
C ASP A 145 -8.04 34.72 -28.64
N ASP A 146 -8.85 35.59 -29.25
CA ASP A 146 -9.90 35.17 -30.20
C ASP A 146 -9.30 34.43 -31.41
N VAL A 147 -8.19 34.94 -31.94
CA VAL A 147 -7.49 34.32 -33.08
C VAL A 147 -6.87 32.98 -32.66
N ASN A 148 -6.24 32.91 -31.49
CA ASN A 148 -5.66 31.67 -30.97
C ASN A 148 -6.73 30.59 -30.74
N ASP A 149 -7.92 30.96 -30.25
CA ASP A 149 -9.05 30.04 -30.12
C ASP A 149 -9.49 29.48 -31.49
N ALA A 150 -9.47 30.30 -32.55
CA ALA A 150 -9.76 29.85 -33.91
C ALA A 150 -8.67 28.91 -34.45
N VAL A 151 -7.39 29.25 -34.23
CA VAL A 151 -6.24 28.40 -34.57
C VAL A 151 -6.35 27.03 -33.90
N ASP A 152 -6.73 26.99 -32.62
CA ASP A 152 -6.93 25.75 -31.87
C ASP A 152 -8.02 24.85 -32.47
N VAL A 153 -9.10 25.45 -32.99
CA VAL A 153 -10.16 24.70 -33.70
C VAL A 153 -9.61 24.10 -34.99
N VAL A 154 -8.85 24.87 -35.78
CA VAL A 154 -8.21 24.41 -37.01
C VAL A 154 -7.22 23.27 -36.74
N VAL A 155 -6.30 23.46 -35.80
CA VAL A 155 -5.27 22.46 -35.46
C VAL A 155 -5.90 21.16 -34.99
N ARG A 156 -6.93 21.25 -34.15
CA ARG A 156 -7.67 20.07 -33.69
C ARG A 156 -8.34 19.34 -34.84
N HIS A 157 -8.94 20.07 -35.78
CA HIS A 157 -9.56 19.50 -36.96
C HIS A 157 -8.52 18.86 -37.89
N PHE A 158 -7.43 19.57 -38.21
CA PHE A 158 -6.36 19.10 -39.08
C PHE A 158 -5.75 17.79 -38.57
N ASN A 159 -5.33 17.75 -37.30
CA ASN A 159 -4.73 16.54 -36.71
C ASN A 159 -5.68 15.34 -36.71
N LYS A 160 -6.99 15.59 -36.63
CA LYS A 160 -8.02 14.55 -36.66
C LYS A 160 -8.24 14.02 -38.07
N ASN A 161 -8.37 14.90 -39.06
CA ASN A 161 -8.92 14.55 -40.38
C ASN A 161 -7.88 14.51 -41.51
N PHE A 162 -6.76 15.22 -41.41
CA PHE A 162 -5.73 15.31 -42.47
C PHE A 162 -4.64 14.28 -42.23
N LYS A 163 -4.99 12.98 -42.34
CA LYS A 163 -4.04 11.88 -42.14
C LYS A 163 -3.00 11.87 -43.26
N GLY A 164 -1.74 11.63 -42.92
CA GLY A 164 -0.63 11.67 -43.89
C GLY A 164 -0.25 13.08 -44.35
N CYS A 165 -0.82 14.12 -43.73
CA CYS A 165 -0.43 15.51 -43.94
C CYS A 165 0.36 16.03 -42.73
N ASP A 166 1.27 16.96 -42.99
CA ASP A 166 2.09 17.61 -41.97
C ASP A 166 1.97 19.12 -42.06
N LEU A 167 1.28 19.70 -41.08
CA LEU A 167 1.06 21.13 -40.93
C LEU A 167 2.39 21.84 -40.64
N LYS A 168 2.70 22.89 -41.40
CA LYS A 168 3.94 23.67 -41.27
C LYS A 168 3.69 25.04 -40.64
N GLU A 169 2.61 25.69 -41.05
CA GLU A 169 2.26 27.03 -40.57
C GLU A 169 0.76 27.25 -40.58
N ILE A 170 0.29 28.11 -39.69
CA ILE A 170 -1.03 28.74 -39.73
C ILE A 170 -0.82 30.25 -39.63
N ASN A 171 -1.48 31.00 -40.50
CA ASN A 171 -1.40 32.44 -40.56
C ASN A 171 -2.80 33.05 -40.39
N TYR A 172 -2.88 34.09 -39.57
CA TYR A 172 -4.00 35.03 -39.54
C TYR A 172 -3.49 36.36 -40.07
N ASP A 173 -4.11 36.85 -41.14
CA ASP A 173 -3.93 38.21 -41.64
C ASP A 173 -5.28 38.93 -41.55
N GLU A 174 -5.34 39.96 -40.72
CA GLU A 174 -6.59 40.65 -40.42
C GLU A 174 -7.16 41.39 -41.62
N ALA A 175 -6.32 42.01 -42.44
CA ALA A 175 -6.79 42.74 -43.63
C ALA A 175 -7.45 41.76 -44.62
N TYR A 176 -6.78 40.64 -44.87
CA TYR A 176 -7.30 39.57 -45.73
C TYR A 176 -8.58 38.92 -45.14
N SER A 177 -8.54 38.55 -43.86
CA SER A 177 -9.68 37.91 -43.21
C SER A 177 -10.90 38.83 -43.21
N SER A 178 -10.71 40.13 -42.94
CA SER A 178 -11.79 41.11 -42.93
C SER A 178 -12.42 41.28 -44.32
N GLU A 179 -11.60 41.33 -45.38
CA GLU A 179 -12.07 41.43 -46.77
C GLU A 179 -13.01 40.29 -47.15
N CYS A 180 -12.69 39.05 -46.74
CA CYS A 180 -13.48 37.88 -47.11
C CYS A 180 -14.58 37.51 -46.08
N SER A 181 -14.56 38.07 -44.87
CA SER A 181 -15.44 37.66 -43.77
C SER A 181 -16.92 37.93 -44.02
N GLU A 182 -17.27 39.05 -44.67
CA GLU A 182 -18.67 39.48 -44.83
C GLU A 182 -19.54 38.47 -45.59
N ASP A 183 -18.97 37.81 -46.59
CA ASP A 183 -19.69 36.83 -47.40
C ASP A 183 -19.98 35.56 -46.59
N TRP A 184 -19.04 35.15 -45.72
CA TRP A 184 -19.20 33.99 -44.85
C TRP A 184 -20.20 34.23 -43.72
N VAL A 185 -20.21 35.45 -43.15
CA VAL A 185 -21.22 35.89 -42.17
C VAL A 185 -22.63 35.74 -42.76
N LYS A 186 -22.84 36.24 -43.98
CA LYS A 186 -24.13 36.12 -44.69
C LYS A 186 -24.48 34.69 -45.06
N GLN A 187 -23.52 33.92 -45.56
CA GLN A 187 -23.74 32.54 -46.01
C GLN A 187 -24.15 31.61 -44.88
N TYR A 188 -23.58 31.79 -43.69
CA TYR A 188 -23.82 30.91 -42.55
C TYR A 188 -24.75 31.49 -41.48
N ASP A 189 -25.37 32.65 -41.73
CA ASP A 189 -26.23 33.36 -40.76
C ASP A 189 -25.54 33.51 -39.40
N ALA A 190 -24.28 33.94 -39.44
CA ALA A 190 -23.43 34.15 -38.27
C ALA A 190 -23.33 35.63 -37.91
N GLU A 191 -22.77 35.94 -36.73
CA GLU A 191 -22.48 37.35 -36.36
C GLU A 191 -21.05 37.71 -36.75
N GLU A 192 -20.11 36.77 -36.63
CA GLU A 192 -18.69 36.98 -36.90
C GLU A 192 -18.12 35.81 -37.71
N ALA A 193 -17.15 36.11 -38.58
CA ALA A 193 -16.39 35.13 -39.34
C ALA A 193 -14.90 35.47 -39.39
N VAL A 194 -14.07 34.45 -39.28
CA VAL A 194 -12.61 34.54 -39.39
C VAL A 194 -12.11 33.56 -40.43
N VAL A 195 -11.16 34.02 -41.25
CA VAL A 195 -10.50 33.21 -42.27
C VAL A 195 -9.02 33.07 -41.89
N LEU A 196 -8.60 31.84 -41.65
CA LEU A 196 -7.20 31.49 -41.43
C LEU A 196 -6.63 30.84 -42.68
N THR A 197 -5.33 30.98 -42.90
CA THR A 197 -4.61 30.22 -43.94
C THR A 197 -3.58 29.30 -43.32
N SER A 198 -3.21 28.23 -44.01
CA SER A 198 -2.16 27.32 -43.56
C SER A 198 -1.32 26.80 -44.72
N SER A 199 -0.10 26.37 -44.41
CA SER A 199 0.69 25.53 -45.31
C SER A 199 0.94 24.15 -44.71
N PHE A 200 0.82 23.12 -45.54
CA PHE A 200 1.11 21.74 -45.13
C PHE A 200 1.65 20.90 -46.28
N THR A 201 2.37 19.85 -45.94
CA THR A 201 2.92 18.88 -46.90
C THR A 201 2.19 17.54 -46.83
N THR A 202 2.09 16.84 -47.95
CA THR A 202 1.50 15.49 -48.01
C THR A 202 2.58 14.40 -48.10
N ASP A 203 2.27 13.21 -47.59
CA ASP A 203 3.15 12.05 -47.72
C ASP A 203 3.11 11.43 -49.13
N SER A 204 3.80 10.30 -49.30
CA SER A 204 3.86 9.57 -50.58
C SER A 204 2.53 8.95 -51.03
N LYS A 205 1.47 9.05 -50.22
CA LYS A 205 0.12 8.59 -50.57
C LYS A 205 -0.83 9.76 -50.87
N GLY A 206 -0.41 11.00 -50.66
CA GLY A 206 -1.31 12.15 -50.78
C GLY A 206 -2.27 12.24 -49.60
N GLY A 207 -1.80 11.88 -48.40
CA GLY A 207 -2.63 11.83 -47.21
C GLY A 207 -3.53 10.59 -47.17
N ASP A 208 -4.84 10.80 -47.12
CA ASP A 208 -5.85 9.73 -47.23
C ASP A 208 -6.23 9.40 -48.70
N GLY A 209 -5.52 9.99 -49.66
CA GLY A 209 -5.78 9.89 -51.09
C GLY A 209 -6.55 11.08 -51.67
N SER A 210 -6.92 12.06 -50.84
CA SER A 210 -7.62 13.28 -51.27
C SER A 210 -6.68 14.33 -51.91
N PHE A 211 -5.36 14.21 -51.70
CA PHE A 211 -4.38 15.17 -52.19
C PHE A 211 -3.34 14.52 -53.12
N SER A 212 -2.60 15.33 -53.87
CA SER A 212 -1.45 14.82 -54.62
C SER A 212 -0.34 14.34 -53.68
N PRO A 213 0.35 13.23 -53.98
CA PRO A 213 1.48 12.75 -53.18
C PRO A 213 2.71 13.67 -53.19
N ASN A 214 3.37 13.81 -52.04
CA ASN A 214 4.60 14.60 -51.84
C ASN A 214 4.49 16.07 -52.30
N GLU A 215 3.30 16.67 -52.17
CA GLU A 215 3.05 18.07 -52.52
C GLU A 215 3.02 18.97 -51.28
N THR A 216 3.12 20.28 -51.55
CA THR A 216 2.90 21.34 -50.56
C THR A 216 1.66 22.12 -50.97
N TYR A 217 0.76 22.32 -50.02
CA TYR A 217 -0.45 23.11 -50.17
C TYR A 217 -0.28 24.38 -49.35
N ASP A 218 -0.07 25.50 -50.02
CA ASP A 218 0.07 26.82 -49.41
C ASP A 218 -1.24 27.59 -49.45
N ASN A 219 -1.42 28.54 -48.53
CA ASN A 219 -2.60 29.40 -48.43
C ASN A 219 -3.93 28.64 -48.31
N TRP A 220 -3.88 27.40 -47.78
CA TRP A 220 -5.08 26.59 -47.59
C TRP A 220 -6.01 27.25 -46.57
N GLN A 221 -7.24 27.53 -46.97
CA GLN A 221 -8.14 28.36 -46.18
C GLN A 221 -8.97 27.56 -45.16
N TRP A 222 -9.28 28.21 -44.05
CA TRP A 222 -10.15 27.70 -42.99
C TRP A 222 -11.17 28.77 -42.61
N ILE A 223 -12.46 28.45 -42.74
CA ILE A 223 -13.55 29.39 -42.51
C ILE A 223 -14.24 29.00 -41.22
N LEU A 224 -14.12 29.87 -40.21
CA LEU A 224 -14.77 29.70 -38.92
C LEU A 224 -15.76 30.83 -38.70
N THR A 225 -16.88 30.52 -38.06
CA THR A 225 -17.87 31.52 -37.66
C THR A 225 -18.28 31.32 -36.21
N ARG A 226 -18.85 32.37 -35.62
CA ARG A 226 -19.49 32.31 -34.30
C ARG A 226 -20.64 33.31 -34.20
N SER A 227 -21.48 33.13 -33.19
CA SER A 227 -22.49 34.10 -32.77
C SER A 227 -22.03 34.74 -31.46
N GLY A 228 -21.84 36.06 -31.44
CA GLY A 228 -21.34 36.85 -30.32
C GLY A 228 -20.00 36.35 -29.76
N SER A 229 -19.82 36.44 -28.45
CA SER A 229 -18.65 35.91 -27.73
C SER A 229 -18.66 34.37 -27.57
N GLY A 230 -19.26 33.66 -28.53
CA GLY A 230 -19.38 32.21 -28.55
C GLY A 230 -18.08 31.51 -28.96
N LYS A 231 -18.09 30.18 -29.01
CA LYS A 231 -16.96 29.39 -29.51
C LYS A 231 -16.94 29.39 -31.04
N TRP A 232 -15.75 29.48 -31.63
CA TRP A 232 -15.55 29.29 -33.06
C TRP A 232 -16.00 27.91 -33.54
N THR A 233 -16.75 27.90 -34.63
CA THR A 233 -17.19 26.69 -35.33
C THR A 233 -16.58 26.68 -36.72
N LEU A 234 -15.80 25.65 -37.04
CA LEU A 234 -15.28 25.46 -38.40
C LEU A 234 -16.41 25.00 -39.32
N HIS A 235 -16.71 25.79 -40.34
CA HIS A 235 -17.78 25.50 -41.30
C HIS A 235 -17.27 24.83 -42.57
N THR A 236 -16.18 25.34 -43.13
CA THR A 236 -15.58 24.80 -44.35
C THR A 236 -14.09 25.11 -44.39
N TRP A 237 -13.38 24.42 -45.27
CA TRP A 237 -11.95 24.56 -45.47
C TRP A 237 -11.57 24.16 -46.89
N GLY A 238 -10.39 24.59 -47.29
CA GLY A 238 -9.86 24.43 -48.63
C GLY A 238 -10.16 25.63 -49.51
N TYR A 239 -9.23 25.86 -50.44
CA TYR A 239 -9.33 26.71 -51.61
C TYR A 239 -8.19 26.33 -52.56
#